data_AF-A0A1Y6IRZ0-F1
#
_entry.id   AF-A0A1Y6IRZ0-F1
#
_cell.length_a   1.000
_cell.length_b   1.000
_cell.length_c   1.000
_cell.angle_alpha   90.00
_cell.angle_beta   90.00
_cell.angle_gamma   90.00
#
_symmetry.space_group_name_H-M   'P 1'
#
loop_
_entity.id
_entity.type
_entity.pdbx_description
1 polymer ?
#
loop_
_entity_poly.entity_id
_entity_poly.type
_entity_poly.pdbx_seq_one_letter_code
_entity_poly.pdbx_strand_id
1 'polypeptide(L)'
;MMRNMKWYVAVFCLVCSGTVLSSTLFSSSNKNDLTQFDFPFLLGDWYLVNADPEDSSQDFTSIHLTLSSSYTFAVQIEKRDSSVEYWEGGYAANQDTLTLGVKSVTPQVYSYVSTHNRLMLNGVTFFKALSRSLVGYWQSQSLSGSELDEVGVTQIQLVLQPDFLFFIRSSDDRGHEVVHNGVYYTENDHLVLLYEQGEHDTRFHINSDQLTLNFENGAMVAVLNRVQ
;
A
#
# COMPACT_ATOMS: atom_id res chain seq x y z
N MET A 1 -50.83 -12.43 51.48
CA MET A 1 -51.01 -11.04 51.00
C MET A 1 -50.16 -10.90 49.73
N MET A 2 -50.62 -11.37 48.56
CA MET A 2 -51.57 -10.70 47.65
C MET A 2 -51.22 -9.25 47.32
N ARG A 3 -50.83 -9.02 46.05
CA ARG A 3 -51.36 -8.00 45.10
C ARG A 3 -50.34 -7.85 43.95
N ASN A 4 -50.44 -8.65 42.88
CA ASN A 4 -51.26 -8.39 41.68
C ASN A 4 -51.18 -6.93 41.18
N MET A 5 -50.59 -6.73 40.00
CA MET A 5 -50.97 -5.63 39.11
C MET A 5 -51.00 -6.17 37.66
N LYS A 6 -52.19 -6.18 37.04
CA LYS A 6 -52.40 -6.37 35.60
C LYS A 6 -53.00 -5.07 35.05
N TRP A 7 -52.39 -4.47 34.03
CA TRP A 7 -52.96 -3.39 33.20
C TRP A 7 -52.05 -3.20 31.97
N TYR A 8 -52.51 -3.18 30.71
CA TYR A 8 -53.73 -3.69 30.06
C TYR A 8 -53.36 -4.09 28.60
N VAL A 9 -54.32 -4.61 27.83
CA VAL A 9 -54.16 -4.87 26.38
C VAL A 9 -54.30 -3.58 25.58
N ALA A 10 -53.45 -3.39 24.56
CA ALA A 10 -53.74 -2.52 23.42
C ALA A 10 -53.08 -3.09 22.14
N VAL A 11 -53.84 -3.89 21.39
CA VAL A 11 -53.52 -4.21 19.99
C VAL A 11 -53.94 -3.02 19.14
N PHE A 12 -53.03 -2.46 18.35
CA PHE A 12 -53.41 -1.66 17.20
C PHE A 12 -52.54 -2.02 16.01
N CYS A 13 -53.09 -2.85 15.12
CA CYS A 13 -52.53 -3.03 13.80
C CYS A 13 -52.76 -1.74 13.00
N LEU A 14 -51.69 -1.13 12.49
CA LEU A 14 -51.80 -0.21 11.36
C LEU A 14 -50.74 -0.57 10.32
N VAL A 15 -51.22 -1.22 9.26
CA VAL A 15 -50.43 -1.44 8.04
C VAL A 15 -50.32 -0.12 7.31
N CYS A 16 -49.13 0.47 7.32
CA CYS A 16 -48.75 1.53 6.38
C CYS A 16 -47.46 1.11 5.68
N SER A 17 -47.58 0.74 4.40
CA SER A 17 -46.46 0.45 3.53
C SER A 17 -45.56 1.68 3.40
N GLY A 18 -44.39 1.63 4.04
CA GLY A 18 -43.33 2.62 3.88
C GLY A 18 -42.03 1.90 3.58
N THR A 19 -41.64 1.85 2.31
CA THR A 19 -40.32 1.38 1.91
C THR A 19 -39.28 2.33 2.45
N VAL A 20 -38.72 2.01 3.62
CA VAL A 20 -37.55 2.70 4.15
C VAL A 20 -36.37 2.30 3.27
N LEU A 21 -36.12 3.08 2.23
CA LEU A 21 -34.86 3.06 1.51
C LEU A 21 -33.80 3.58 2.49
N SER A 22 -33.24 2.65 3.28
CA SER A 22 -32.00 2.88 4.00
C SER A 22 -30.90 3.08 2.97
N SER A 23 -30.78 4.31 2.46
CA SER A 23 -29.59 4.78 1.77
C SER A 23 -28.47 4.77 2.79
N THR A 24 -27.78 3.63 2.89
CA THR A 24 -26.44 3.59 3.46
C THR A 24 -25.60 4.57 2.66
N LEU A 25 -25.38 5.74 3.24
CA LEU A 25 -24.34 6.67 2.83
C LEU A 25 -23.02 5.93 3.05
N PHE A 26 -22.62 5.15 2.05
CA PHE A 26 -21.22 4.86 1.85
C PHE A 26 -20.57 6.24 1.71
N SER A 27 -19.84 6.67 2.74
CA SER A 27 -18.86 7.72 2.56
C SER A 27 -17.99 7.27 1.39
N SER A 28 -17.76 8.15 0.43
CA SER A 28 -16.70 7.91 -0.53
C SER A 28 -15.40 7.87 0.27
N SER A 29 -14.92 6.66 0.59
CA SER A 29 -13.53 6.51 0.98
C SER A 29 -12.70 7.16 -0.13
N ASN A 30 -11.69 7.94 0.26
CA ASN A 30 -10.73 8.41 -0.71
C ASN A 30 -10.12 7.16 -1.33
N LYS A 31 -10.37 6.92 -2.62
CA LYS A 31 -9.85 5.75 -3.37
C LYS A 31 -8.32 5.77 -3.55
N ASN A 32 -7.65 6.67 -2.84
CA ASN A 32 -6.24 6.99 -2.90
C ASN A 32 -5.61 6.95 -1.50
N ASP A 33 -6.35 6.51 -0.46
CA ASP A 33 -5.81 6.28 0.87
C ASP A 33 -5.24 4.84 0.93
N LEU A 34 -3.92 4.73 0.84
CA LEU A 34 -3.23 3.44 0.80
C LEU A 34 -3.30 2.69 2.13
N THR A 35 -3.48 3.39 3.26
CA THR A 35 -3.58 2.77 4.60
C THR A 35 -4.80 1.84 4.71
N GLN A 36 -5.84 2.13 3.93
CA GLN A 36 -7.10 1.36 3.92
C GLN A 36 -7.08 0.20 2.91
N PHE A 37 -5.94 -0.11 2.27
CA PHE A 37 -5.85 -1.20 1.32
C PHE A 37 -5.60 -2.54 2.03
N ASP A 38 -6.49 -3.53 1.81
CA ASP A 38 -6.51 -4.81 2.54
C ASP A 38 -5.22 -5.65 2.43
N PHE A 39 -4.44 -5.47 1.34
CA PHE A 39 -3.31 -6.35 0.99
C PHE A 39 -2.05 -5.57 0.57
N PRO A 40 -1.48 -4.67 1.41
CA PRO A 40 -0.45 -3.71 1.00
C PRO A 40 0.81 -4.37 0.41
N PHE A 41 1.13 -5.59 0.83
CA PHE A 41 2.25 -6.35 0.27
C PHE A 41 2.04 -6.91 -1.13
N LEU A 42 0.84 -6.80 -1.72
CA LEU A 42 0.62 -7.05 -3.15
C LEU A 42 0.95 -5.83 -4.03
N LEU A 43 0.91 -4.61 -3.49
CA LEU A 43 1.02 -3.37 -4.29
C LEU A 43 2.40 -3.19 -4.92
N GLY A 44 2.42 -2.62 -6.13
CA GLY A 44 3.62 -2.23 -6.87
C GLY A 44 3.97 -3.17 -8.02
N ASP A 45 5.22 -3.06 -8.48
CA ASP A 45 5.76 -3.80 -9.61
C ASP A 45 6.53 -5.05 -9.17
N TRP A 46 6.33 -6.14 -9.92
CA TRP A 46 6.83 -7.47 -9.63
C TRP A 46 7.50 -8.07 -10.86
N TYR A 47 8.74 -8.56 -10.70
CA TYR A 47 9.53 -9.11 -11.80
C TYR A 47 9.87 -10.57 -11.57
N LEU A 48 9.62 -11.39 -12.58
CA LEU A 48 10.21 -12.70 -12.79
C LEU A 48 11.18 -12.59 -13.97
N VAL A 49 12.43 -13.00 -13.77
CA VAL A 49 13.41 -13.11 -14.86
C VAL A 49 13.66 -14.59 -15.09
N ASN A 50 13.67 -15.02 -16.35
CA ASN A 50 14.01 -16.40 -16.70
C ASN A 50 15.49 -16.65 -16.37
N ALA A 51 15.74 -17.58 -15.45
CA ALA A 51 17.09 -17.97 -15.05
C ALA A 51 17.78 -18.90 -16.05
N ASP A 52 17.02 -19.53 -16.96
CA ASP A 52 17.51 -20.36 -18.07
C ASP A 52 16.95 -19.85 -19.41
N PRO A 53 17.57 -18.80 -20.00
CA PRO A 53 17.14 -18.25 -21.28
C PRO A 53 17.41 -19.17 -22.47
N GLU A 54 18.05 -20.34 -22.29
CA GLU A 54 18.36 -21.31 -23.36
C GLU A 54 17.40 -22.52 -23.36
N ASP A 55 16.68 -22.78 -22.25
CA ASP A 55 15.67 -23.86 -22.16
C ASP A 55 14.51 -23.64 -23.13
N SER A 56 14.50 -24.35 -24.26
CA SER A 56 13.49 -24.25 -25.32
C SER A 56 12.04 -24.51 -24.88
N SER A 57 11.79 -25.00 -23.66
CA SER A 57 10.43 -25.17 -23.12
C SER A 57 9.77 -23.87 -22.61
N GLN A 58 10.54 -22.78 -22.42
CA GLN A 58 10.06 -21.49 -21.94
C GLN A 58 10.24 -20.40 -23.01
N ASP A 59 9.21 -19.63 -23.37
CA ASP A 59 9.29 -18.65 -24.48
C ASP A 59 9.47 -17.19 -24.01
N PHE A 60 9.96 -16.98 -22.79
CA PHE A 60 10.09 -15.65 -22.18
C PHE A 60 11.48 -15.37 -21.61
N THR A 61 11.87 -14.10 -21.61
CA THR A 61 13.05 -13.55 -20.92
C THR A 61 12.67 -12.95 -19.57
N SER A 62 11.56 -12.21 -19.52
CA SER A 62 11.05 -11.59 -18.30
C SER A 62 9.52 -11.50 -18.29
N ILE A 63 8.94 -11.48 -17.09
CA ILE A 63 7.55 -11.15 -16.83
C ILE A 63 7.51 -10.03 -15.79
N HIS A 64 6.86 -8.93 -16.15
CA HIS A 64 6.58 -7.80 -15.26
C HIS A 64 5.07 -7.78 -14.98
N LEU A 65 4.71 -7.84 -13.70
CA LEU A 65 3.34 -7.74 -13.18
C LEU A 65 3.24 -6.48 -12.32
N THR A 66 2.31 -5.58 -12.65
CA THR A 66 1.93 -4.44 -11.80
C THR A 66 0.60 -4.72 -11.12
N LEU A 67 0.50 -4.44 -9.82
CA LEU A 67 -0.74 -4.48 -9.03
C LEU A 67 -0.91 -3.15 -8.30
N SER A 68 -2.05 -2.48 -8.45
CA SER A 68 -2.32 -1.19 -7.82
C SER A 68 -3.54 -1.17 -6.90
N SER A 69 -3.55 -0.23 -5.95
CA SER A 69 -4.59 -0.02 -4.92
C SER A 69 -5.99 0.19 -5.49
N SER A 70 -6.07 0.68 -6.73
CA SER A 70 -7.29 0.78 -7.54
C SER A 70 -7.87 -0.57 -8.01
N TYR A 71 -7.34 -1.71 -7.54
CA TYR A 71 -7.69 -3.08 -7.94
C TYR A 71 -7.52 -3.32 -9.45
N THR A 72 -6.51 -2.69 -10.04
CA THR A 72 -6.11 -2.87 -11.45
C THR A 72 -4.75 -3.52 -11.56
N PHE A 73 -4.58 -4.37 -12.57
CA PHE A 73 -3.33 -5.05 -12.86
C PHE A 73 -2.92 -4.83 -14.32
N ALA A 74 -1.62 -4.92 -14.57
CA ALA A 74 -1.06 -5.07 -15.91
C ALA A 74 -0.01 -6.20 -15.87
N VAL A 75 0.11 -6.95 -16.96
CA VAL A 75 1.20 -7.91 -17.16
C VAL A 75 1.84 -7.64 -18.51
N GLN A 76 3.17 -7.60 -18.51
CA GLN A 76 4.01 -7.57 -19.69
C GLN A 76 4.90 -8.82 -19.68
N ILE A 77 4.84 -9.62 -20.74
CA ILE A 77 5.80 -10.70 -21.01
C ILE A 77 6.72 -10.24 -22.14
N GLU A 78 8.01 -10.21 -21.86
CA GLU A 78 9.05 -10.06 -22.88
C GLU A 78 9.45 -11.47 -23.37
N LYS A 79 9.36 -11.68 -24.68
CA LYS A 79 9.66 -12.97 -25.32
C LYS A 79 11.08 -13.06 -25.85
N ARG A 80 11.52 -14.29 -26.11
CA ARG A 80 12.86 -14.56 -26.69
C ARG A 80 13.06 -13.98 -28.09
N ASP A 81 11.99 -13.85 -28.88
CA ASP A 81 12.01 -13.17 -30.18
C ASP A 81 11.97 -11.63 -30.07
N SER A 82 12.09 -11.09 -28.85
CA SER A 82 11.94 -9.67 -28.50
C SER A 82 10.55 -9.09 -28.77
N SER A 83 9.54 -9.93 -29.04
CA SER A 83 8.15 -9.48 -28.99
C SER A 83 7.68 -9.29 -27.55
N VAL A 84 6.63 -8.48 -27.38
CA VAL A 84 6.06 -8.18 -26.07
C VAL A 84 4.57 -8.51 -26.10
N GLU A 85 4.14 -9.38 -25.20
CA GLU A 85 2.72 -9.58 -24.90
C GLU A 85 2.32 -8.69 -23.73
N TYR A 86 1.15 -8.06 -23.84
CA TYR A 86 0.61 -7.16 -22.83
C TYR A 86 -0.87 -7.43 -22.60
N TRP A 87 -1.30 -7.45 -21.34
CA TRP A 87 -2.71 -7.42 -20.98
C TRP A 87 -2.93 -6.74 -19.62
N GLU A 88 -4.09 -6.13 -19.47
CA GLU A 88 -4.49 -5.38 -18.28
C GLU A 88 -5.93 -5.69 -17.87
N GLY A 89 -6.32 -5.29 -16.66
CA GLY A 89 -7.71 -5.36 -16.23
C GLY A 89 -7.90 -5.16 -14.73
N GLY A 90 -9.07 -5.54 -14.23
CA GLY A 90 -9.33 -5.57 -12.79
C GLY A 90 -8.88 -6.89 -12.15
N TYR A 91 -8.38 -6.84 -10.93
CA TYR A 91 -8.12 -8.01 -10.09
C TYR A 91 -8.97 -8.02 -8.81
N ALA A 92 -9.00 -9.16 -8.13
CA ALA A 92 -9.44 -9.26 -6.75
C ALA A 92 -8.45 -10.15 -5.98
N ALA A 93 -8.27 -9.86 -4.70
CA ALA A 93 -7.47 -10.67 -3.80
C ALA A 93 -8.27 -11.01 -2.53
N ASN A 94 -7.94 -12.14 -1.92
CA ASN A 94 -8.30 -12.47 -0.55
C ASN A 94 -7.02 -12.96 0.17
N GLN A 95 -7.12 -13.66 1.31
CA GLN A 95 -5.95 -14.04 2.11
C GLN A 95 -4.95 -14.98 1.40
N ASP A 96 -5.40 -15.79 0.43
CA ASP A 96 -4.61 -16.86 -0.17
C ASP A 96 -4.74 -16.97 -1.71
N THR A 97 -5.64 -16.22 -2.33
CA THR A 97 -5.86 -16.23 -3.79
C THR A 97 -5.85 -14.84 -4.42
N LEU A 98 -5.21 -14.76 -5.59
CA LEU A 98 -5.20 -13.60 -6.47
C LEU A 98 -5.93 -13.98 -7.76
N THR A 99 -6.99 -13.26 -8.10
CA THR A 99 -7.76 -13.45 -9.34
C THR A 99 -7.51 -12.28 -10.28
N LEU A 100 -6.84 -12.53 -11.40
CA LEU A 100 -6.64 -11.55 -12.47
C LEU A 100 -7.76 -11.63 -13.51
N GLY A 101 -8.24 -10.49 -13.98
CA GLY A 101 -9.27 -10.40 -15.02
C GLY A 101 -10.68 -10.76 -14.52
N VAL A 102 -11.08 -10.26 -13.34
CA VAL A 102 -12.34 -10.61 -12.65
C VAL A 102 -13.64 -10.35 -13.44
N LYS A 103 -13.58 -9.57 -14.52
CA LYS A 103 -14.70 -9.29 -15.46
C LYS A 103 -14.51 -9.91 -16.85
N SER A 104 -13.45 -10.68 -17.05
CA SER A 104 -13.17 -11.38 -18.30
C SER A 104 -13.96 -12.70 -18.39
N VAL A 105 -13.99 -13.30 -19.59
CA VAL A 105 -14.61 -14.62 -19.81
C VAL A 105 -13.76 -15.75 -19.21
N THR A 106 -12.46 -15.51 -18.99
CA THR A 106 -11.47 -16.49 -18.54
C THR A 106 -10.57 -15.89 -17.45
N PRO A 107 -11.11 -15.59 -16.25
CA PRO A 107 -10.33 -15.08 -15.13
C PRO A 107 -9.24 -16.08 -14.73
N GLN A 108 -8.06 -15.58 -14.42
CA GLN A 108 -6.92 -16.40 -13.99
C GLN A 108 -6.82 -16.38 -12.47
N VAL A 109 -6.86 -17.54 -11.83
CA VAL A 109 -6.82 -17.67 -10.37
C VAL A 109 -5.49 -18.32 -9.96
N TYR A 110 -4.77 -17.65 -9.06
CA TYR A 110 -3.51 -18.09 -8.50
C TYR A 110 -3.64 -18.24 -6.99
N SER A 111 -3.09 -19.31 -6.41
CA SER A 111 -2.74 -19.28 -4.99
C SER A 111 -1.51 -18.40 -4.81
N TYR A 112 -1.45 -17.62 -3.73
CA TYR A 112 -0.32 -16.75 -3.49
C TYR A 112 0.18 -16.70 -2.04
N VAL A 113 1.44 -16.29 -1.91
CA VAL A 113 2.05 -15.86 -0.64
C VAL A 113 2.90 -14.63 -0.93
N SER A 114 2.74 -13.57 -0.13
CA SER A 114 3.46 -12.30 -0.30
C SER A 114 4.25 -11.91 0.96
N THR A 115 5.48 -11.41 0.77
CA THR A 115 6.22 -10.60 1.75
C THR A 115 6.34 -9.16 1.23
N HIS A 116 6.98 -8.28 2.00
CA HIS A 116 7.29 -6.92 1.56
C HIS A 116 8.13 -6.85 0.26
N ASN A 117 8.85 -7.92 -0.12
CA ASN A 117 9.76 -7.95 -1.29
C ASN A 117 9.60 -9.15 -2.24
N ARG A 118 8.74 -10.13 -1.94
CA ARG A 118 8.50 -11.33 -2.76
C ARG A 118 7.02 -11.61 -2.92
N LEU A 119 6.63 -12.01 -4.13
CA LEU A 119 5.28 -12.50 -4.43
C LEU A 119 5.41 -13.87 -5.09
N MET A 120 4.93 -14.92 -4.42
CA MET A 120 4.89 -16.27 -4.98
C MET A 120 3.48 -16.53 -5.53
N LEU A 121 3.36 -16.87 -6.82
CA LEU A 121 2.11 -17.23 -7.50
C LEU A 121 2.19 -18.68 -8.00
N ASN A 122 1.33 -19.57 -7.51
CA ASN A 122 1.35 -21.01 -7.86
C ASN A 122 2.76 -21.67 -7.75
N GLY A 123 3.61 -21.19 -6.84
CA GLY A 123 5.00 -21.65 -6.65
C GLY A 123 6.08 -20.88 -7.43
N VAL A 124 5.70 -20.03 -8.39
CA VAL A 124 6.63 -19.16 -9.14
C VAL A 124 6.88 -17.88 -8.34
N THR A 125 8.15 -17.52 -8.09
CA THR A 125 8.51 -16.36 -7.26
C THR A 125 8.88 -15.14 -8.10
N PHE A 126 8.13 -14.06 -7.92
CA PHE A 126 8.44 -12.71 -8.39
C PHE A 126 9.12 -11.90 -7.28
N PHE A 127 9.93 -10.93 -7.69
CA PHE A 127 10.66 -10.00 -6.83
C PHE A 127 10.14 -8.57 -7.02
N LYS A 128 10.00 -7.82 -5.93
CA LYS A 128 9.47 -6.46 -5.98
C LYS A 128 10.48 -5.49 -6.63
N ALA A 129 10.01 -4.62 -7.52
CA ALA A 129 10.86 -3.71 -8.27
C ALA A 129 11.39 -2.58 -7.37
N LEU A 130 12.70 -2.34 -7.42
CA LEU A 130 13.35 -1.38 -6.54
C LEU A 130 13.40 0.03 -7.13
N SER A 131 12.76 1.00 -6.48
CA SER A 131 13.00 2.42 -6.72
C SER A 131 14.37 2.83 -6.21
N ARG A 132 15.40 2.67 -7.05
CA ARG A 132 16.82 2.92 -6.70
C ARG A 132 17.11 4.36 -6.27
N SER A 133 16.32 5.33 -6.74
CA SER A 133 16.45 6.73 -6.31
C SER A 133 16.08 6.90 -4.84
N LEU A 134 15.02 6.23 -4.38
CA LEU A 134 14.47 6.40 -3.03
C LEU A 134 15.33 5.72 -1.95
N VAL A 135 15.97 4.59 -2.27
CA VAL A 135 16.91 3.88 -1.40
C VAL A 135 18.05 4.80 -0.96
N GLY A 136 18.40 4.76 0.32
CA GLY A 136 19.55 5.47 0.88
C GLY A 136 19.39 5.92 2.33
N TYR A 137 20.39 6.65 2.80
CA TYR A 137 20.39 7.37 4.07
C TYR A 137 20.02 8.82 3.80
N TRP A 138 19.06 9.33 4.56
CA TRP A 138 18.46 10.66 4.38
C TRP A 138 18.48 11.41 5.72
N GLN A 139 18.89 12.67 5.69
CA GLN A 139 19.05 13.53 6.87
C GLN A 139 18.32 14.86 6.62
N SER A 140 17.49 15.31 7.56
CA SER A 140 16.76 16.58 7.44
C SER A 140 17.71 17.77 7.29
N GLN A 141 17.57 18.50 6.19
CA GLN A 141 18.13 19.84 6.01
C GLN A 141 17.22 20.91 6.62
N SER A 142 15.91 20.78 6.43
CA SER A 142 14.92 21.68 7.01
C SER A 142 13.60 20.98 7.26
N LEU A 143 12.93 21.38 8.34
CA LEU A 143 11.56 21.00 8.68
C LEU A 143 10.69 22.26 8.63
N SER A 144 9.43 22.10 8.22
CA SER A 144 8.40 23.14 8.21
C SER A 144 7.02 22.49 8.33
N GLY A 145 5.95 23.26 8.39
CA GLY A 145 4.57 22.76 8.48
C GLY A 145 3.71 23.59 9.42
N SER A 146 2.40 23.34 9.45
CA SER A 146 1.47 24.05 10.35
C SER A 146 1.57 23.59 11.80
N GLU A 147 2.03 22.36 12.05
CA GLU A 147 1.98 21.69 13.36
C GLU A 147 3.37 21.33 13.88
N LEU A 148 4.44 21.77 13.20
CA LEU A 148 5.83 21.49 13.59
C LEU A 148 6.14 21.93 15.04
N ASP A 149 5.62 23.07 15.47
CA ASP A 149 5.79 23.59 16.84
C ASP A 149 5.06 22.74 17.90
N GLU A 150 3.97 22.05 17.51
CA GLU A 150 3.23 21.14 18.39
C GLU A 150 3.90 19.76 18.48
N VAL A 151 4.46 19.29 17.35
CA VAL A 151 5.21 18.03 17.22
C VAL A 151 6.61 18.14 17.85
N GLY A 152 7.23 19.32 17.84
CA GLY A 152 8.50 19.62 18.52
C GLY A 152 9.75 18.96 17.91
N VAL A 153 9.63 18.29 16.76
CA VAL A 153 10.75 17.61 16.10
C VAL A 153 11.67 18.62 15.41
N THR A 154 12.96 18.54 15.72
CA THR A 154 14.02 19.43 15.19
C THR A 154 14.88 18.75 14.14
N GLN A 155 14.95 17.41 14.14
CA GLN A 155 15.74 16.63 13.21
C GLN A 155 15.05 15.31 12.85
N ILE A 156 15.17 14.89 11.59
CA ILE A 156 14.74 13.59 11.09
C ILE A 156 15.90 12.90 10.37
N GLN A 157 16.06 11.61 10.62
CA GLN A 157 16.87 10.68 9.84
C GLN A 157 15.98 9.56 9.32
N LEU A 158 16.12 9.21 8.04
CA LEU A 158 15.39 8.13 7.40
C LEU A 158 16.36 7.26 6.61
N VAL A 159 16.27 5.95 6.79
CA VAL A 159 17.00 4.94 6.01
C VAL A 159 15.97 4.10 5.28
N LEU A 160 16.09 4.02 3.96
CA LEU A 160 15.28 3.18 3.09
C LEU A 160 16.18 2.15 2.42
N GLN A 161 16.01 0.87 2.74
CA GLN A 161 16.90 -0.21 2.33
C GLN A 161 16.43 -0.90 1.03
N PRO A 162 17.34 -1.49 0.23
CA PRO A 162 17.01 -2.20 -1.01
C PRO A 162 16.00 -3.35 -0.87
N ASP A 163 15.82 -3.87 0.34
CA ASP A 163 14.93 -4.98 0.67
C ASP A 163 13.57 -4.53 1.23
N PHE A 164 13.24 -3.23 1.11
CA PHE A 164 11.99 -2.61 1.57
C PHE A 164 11.86 -2.47 3.10
N LEU A 165 12.97 -2.62 3.84
CA LEU A 165 13.03 -2.24 5.26
C LEU A 165 13.30 -0.74 5.42
N PHE A 166 12.71 -0.12 6.45
CA PHE A 166 13.04 1.24 6.85
C PHE A 166 13.48 1.35 8.32
N PHE A 167 14.21 2.42 8.60
CA PHE A 167 14.48 2.95 9.93
C PHE A 167 14.26 4.46 9.88
N ILE A 168 13.41 5.01 10.75
CA ILE A 168 13.24 6.45 10.92
C ILE A 168 13.54 6.82 12.36
N ARG A 169 14.26 7.93 12.54
CA ARG A 169 14.58 8.52 13.84
C ARG A 169 14.27 10.01 13.81
N SER A 170 13.42 10.47 14.70
CA SER A 170 13.18 11.89 14.97
C SER A 170 13.76 12.27 16.33
N SER A 171 14.14 13.54 16.48
CA SER A 171 14.56 14.08 17.78
C SER A 171 14.03 15.50 18.02
N ASP A 172 13.81 15.84 19.29
CA ASP A 172 13.34 17.17 19.73
C ASP A 172 14.49 18.14 20.09
N ASP A 173 14.15 19.33 20.63
CA ASP A 173 15.12 20.35 21.07
C ASP A 173 15.90 19.98 22.35
N ARG A 174 15.44 18.95 23.07
CA ARG A 174 16.04 18.44 24.31
C ARG A 174 16.90 17.20 24.09
N GLY A 175 16.90 16.66 22.86
CA GLY A 175 17.62 15.44 22.50
C GLY A 175 16.89 14.16 22.91
N HIS A 176 15.57 14.20 23.16
CA HIS A 176 14.77 12.98 23.18
C HIS A 176 14.67 12.44 21.75
N GLU A 177 14.79 11.11 21.59
CA GLU A 177 14.70 10.44 20.29
C GLU A 177 13.50 9.50 20.24
N VAL A 178 12.76 9.54 19.13
CA VAL A 178 11.75 8.53 18.79
C VAL A 178 12.25 7.76 17.57
N VAL A 179 12.13 6.44 17.62
CA VAL A 179 12.66 5.53 16.59
C VAL A 179 11.57 4.54 16.19
N HIS A 180 11.32 4.44 14.89
CA HIS A 180 10.49 3.39 14.31
C HIS A 180 11.25 2.64 13.22
N ASN A 181 10.99 1.35 13.10
CA ASN A 181 11.51 0.50 12.05
C ASN A 181 10.43 -0.46 11.59
N GLY A 182 10.50 -0.88 10.33
CA GLY A 182 9.47 -1.72 9.74
C GLY A 182 9.70 -1.90 8.25
N VAL A 183 8.60 -2.02 7.51
CA VAL A 183 8.56 -2.19 6.06
C VAL A 183 7.96 -0.97 5.40
N TYR A 184 8.47 -0.59 4.23
CA TYR A 184 7.89 0.49 3.45
C TYR A 184 7.37 -0.01 2.11
N TYR A 185 6.35 0.66 1.59
CA TYR A 185 5.85 0.45 0.24
C TYR A 185 5.46 1.79 -0.40
N THR A 186 5.40 1.82 -1.72
CA THR A 186 5.16 3.04 -2.50
C THR A 186 4.18 2.77 -3.61
N GLU A 187 3.31 3.74 -3.88
CA GLU A 187 2.50 3.79 -5.10
C GLU A 187 2.38 5.26 -5.53
N ASN A 188 2.67 5.56 -6.80
CA ASN A 188 2.74 6.93 -7.32
C ASN A 188 3.68 7.83 -6.48
N ASP A 189 3.18 8.94 -5.94
CA ASP A 189 3.88 9.86 -5.03
C ASP A 189 3.69 9.52 -3.54
N HIS A 190 3.03 8.41 -3.19
CA HIS A 190 2.86 7.98 -1.80
C HIS A 190 3.97 7.02 -1.36
N LEU A 191 4.46 7.23 -0.13
CA LEU A 191 5.36 6.37 0.62
C LEU A 191 4.71 6.08 1.97
N VAL A 192 4.36 4.81 2.19
CA VAL A 192 3.81 4.34 3.47
C VAL A 192 4.92 3.64 4.26
N LEU A 193 5.09 4.07 5.52
CA LEU A 193 5.99 3.47 6.50
C LEU A 193 5.16 2.65 7.50
N LEU A 194 5.20 1.32 7.42
CA LEU A 194 4.40 0.40 8.25
C LEU A 194 5.27 -0.29 9.32
N TYR A 195 4.91 -0.12 10.59
CA TYR A 195 5.65 -0.61 11.76
C TYR A 195 4.70 -1.21 12.81
N GLU A 196 5.25 -1.80 13.88
CA GLU A 196 4.46 -2.59 14.85
C GLU A 196 3.36 -1.78 15.56
N GLN A 197 3.56 -0.48 15.80
CA GLN A 197 2.62 0.37 16.53
C GLN A 197 1.74 1.25 15.64
N GLY A 198 1.82 1.14 14.31
CA GLY A 198 1.04 1.95 13.38
C GLY A 198 1.69 2.11 12.01
N GLU A 199 1.23 3.12 11.28
CA GLU A 199 1.75 3.48 9.96
C GLU A 199 1.74 4.99 9.75
N HIS A 200 2.59 5.45 8.83
CA HIS A 200 2.55 6.81 8.31
C HIS A 200 2.41 6.77 6.79
N ASP A 201 1.31 7.31 6.26
CA ASP A 201 1.22 7.68 4.84
C ASP A 201 1.83 9.07 4.63
N THR A 202 2.73 9.18 3.66
CA THR A 202 3.44 10.41 3.33
C THR A 202 3.49 10.58 1.82
N ARG A 203 3.39 11.82 1.35
CA ARG A 203 3.71 12.13 -0.06
C ARG A 203 5.17 12.48 -0.19
N PHE A 204 5.85 11.86 -1.14
CA PHE A 204 7.26 12.08 -1.39
C PHE A 204 7.51 12.70 -2.78
N HIS A 205 8.50 13.58 -2.85
CA HIS A 205 9.10 14.02 -4.10
C HIS A 205 10.61 13.89 -4.00
N ILE A 206 11.25 13.35 -5.03
CA ILE A 206 12.70 13.11 -5.06
C ILE A 206 13.35 13.80 -6.26
N ASN A 207 14.41 14.54 -5.98
CA ASN A 207 15.25 15.21 -6.98
C ASN A 207 16.73 14.92 -6.65
N SER A 208 17.28 13.88 -7.31
CA SER A 208 18.64 13.34 -7.09
C SER A 208 18.93 12.98 -5.63
N ASP A 209 19.51 13.93 -4.88
CA ASP A 209 19.99 13.78 -3.51
C ASP A 209 19.15 14.59 -2.51
N GLN A 210 17.98 15.08 -2.93
CA GLN A 210 16.98 15.68 -2.07
C GLN A 210 15.67 14.89 -2.12
N LEU A 211 15.18 14.50 -0.95
CA LEU A 211 13.90 13.84 -0.72
C LEU A 211 13.03 14.76 0.14
N THR A 212 11.95 15.26 -0.43
CA THR A 212 10.92 15.99 0.30
C THR A 212 9.83 15.01 0.72
N LEU A 213 9.52 14.95 2.01
CA LEU A 213 8.39 14.22 2.58
C LEU A 213 7.35 15.20 3.09
N ASN A 214 6.09 14.96 2.77
CA ASN A 214 4.94 15.72 3.23
C ASN A 214 4.03 14.77 4.03
N PHE A 215 3.97 15.00 5.33
CA PHE A 215 3.17 14.25 6.29
C PHE A 215 1.81 14.95 6.47
N GLU A 216 0.74 14.15 6.51
CA GLU A 216 -0.60 14.59 6.93
C GLU A 216 -1.09 15.88 6.24
N ASN A 217 -0.86 15.97 4.91
CA ASN A 217 -1.24 17.10 4.05
C ASN A 217 -0.62 18.46 4.41
N GLY A 218 0.52 18.48 5.09
CA GLY A 218 1.32 19.68 5.36
C GLY A 218 1.44 20.06 6.85
N ALA A 219 0.92 19.22 7.75
CA ALA A 219 1.16 19.32 9.19
C ALA A 219 2.68 19.37 9.48
N MET A 220 3.43 18.50 8.80
CA MET A 220 4.89 18.53 8.74
C MET A 220 5.40 18.26 7.31
N VAL A 221 6.36 19.06 6.86
CA VAL A 221 7.11 18.88 5.62
C VAL A 221 8.59 18.82 5.95
N ALA A 222 9.24 17.72 5.58
CA ALA A 222 10.65 17.48 5.81
C ALA A 222 11.41 17.48 4.48
N VAL A 223 12.38 18.37 4.33
CA VAL A 223 13.34 18.34 3.22
C VAL A 223 14.59 17.62 3.72
N LEU A 224 14.84 16.44 3.20
CA LEU A 224 15.96 15.57 3.55
C LEU A 224 17.01 15.58 2.44
N ASN A 225 18.29 15.63 2.78
CA ASN A 225 19.39 15.40 1.85
C ASN A 225 19.96 14.00 2.02
N ARG A 226 20.43 13.40 0.93
CA ARG A 226 21.12 12.11 0.95
C ARG A 226 22.46 12.25 1.66
N VAL A 227 22.75 11.32 2.56
CA VAL A 227 24.06 11.15 3.19
C VAL A 227 24.86 10.14 2.36
N GLN A 228 26.10 10.49 2.03
CA GLN A 228 27.07 9.63 1.34
C GLN A 228 27.93 8.85 2.34
#